data_AF-A0A0F9KNF8-F1
#
_entry.id   AF-A0A0F9KNF8-F1
#
_cell.length_a   1.000
_cell.length_b   1.000
_cell.length_c   1.000
_cell.angle_alpha   90.00
_cell.angle_beta   90.00
_cell.angle_gamma   90.00
#
_symmetry.space_group_name_H-M   'P 1'
#
loop_
_entity.id
_entity.type
_entity.pdbx_description
1 polymer ?
#
loop_
_entity_poly.entity_id
_entity_poly.type
_entity_poly.pdbx_seq_one_letter_code
_entity_poly.pdbx_strand_id
1 'polypeptide(L)' 'MKKTFKEWMIFVDKAVENKIGLSTADLSDFDFYGAYECGASPNATASAVIKNADETY' A
#
# COMPACT_ATOMS: atom_id res chain seq x y z
N MET A 1 8.58 17.69 6.00
CA MET A 1 9.32 16.96 4.94
C MET A 1 8.44 15.83 4.43
N LYS A 2 8.19 15.75 3.12
CA LYS A 2 7.51 14.59 2.50
C LYS A 2 8.48 13.41 2.65
N LYS A 3 7.99 12.25 3.14
CA LYS A 3 8.77 11.01 3.12
C LYS A 3 9.17 10.71 1.68
N THR A 4 10.32 10.11 1.45
CA THR A 4 10.63 9.57 0.13
C THR A 4 9.64 8.48 -0.25
N PHE A 5 9.48 8.20 -1.55
CA PHE A 5 8.64 7.10 -2.01
C PHE A 5 9.04 5.76 -1.36
N LYS A 6 10.34 5.51 -1.24
CA LYS A 6 10.87 4.28 -0.61
C LYS A 6 10.47 4.18 0.86
N GLU A 7 10.62 5.25 1.63
CA GLU A 7 10.18 5.27 3.03
C GLU A 7 8.67 5.11 3.16
N TRP A 8 7.92 5.76 2.28
CA TRP A 8 6.45 5.67 2.23
C TRP A 8 6.01 4.22 1.95
N MET A 9 6.63 3.54 0.99
CA MET A 9 6.35 2.14 0.66
C MET A 9 6.62 1.19 1.83
N ILE A 10 7.68 1.41 2.61
CA ILE A 10 7.95 0.60 3.81
C ILE A 10 6.77 0.66 4.80
N PHE A 11 6.09 1.80 4.91
CA PHE A 11 4.92 1.92 5.77
C PHE A 11 3.68 1.23 5.18
N VAL A 12 3.49 1.30 3.86
CA VAL A 12 2.40 0.57 3.19
C VAL A 12 2.59 -0.93 3.37
N ASP A 13 3.78 -1.43 3.06
CA ASP A 13 4.09 -2.85 3.10
C ASP A 13 3.89 -3.44 4.50
N LYS A 14 4.41 -2.76 5.53
CA LYS A 14 4.15 -3.12 6.94
C LYS A 14 2.67 -3.10 7.29
N ALA A 15 1.89 -2.16 6.77
CA ALA A 15 0.47 -2.08 7.08
C ALA A 15 -0.32 -3.21 6.43
N VAL A 16 0.04 -3.60 5.20
CA VAL A 16 -0.54 -4.76 4.51
C VAL A 16 -0.15 -6.06 5.23
N GLU A 17 1.13 -6.25 5.52
CA GLU A 17 1.66 -7.44 6.19
C GLU A 17 1.00 -7.65 7.56
N ASN A 18 0.88 -6.59 8.35
CA ASN A 18 0.21 -6.67 9.66
C ASN A 18 -1.28 -7.01 9.57
N LYS A 19 -1.94 -6.69 8.45
CA LYS A 19 -3.40 -6.85 8.32
C LYS A 19 -3.79 -8.19 7.73
N ILE A 20 -3.05 -8.68 6.73
CA ILE A 20 -3.39 -9.91 6.00
C ILE A 20 -2.22 -10.90 5.85
N GLY A 21 -1.04 -10.59 6.40
CA GLY A 21 0.14 -11.47 6.31
C GLY A 21 0.81 -11.53 4.94
N LEU A 22 0.44 -10.62 4.03
CA LEU A 22 1.00 -10.50 2.68
C LEU A 22 1.73 -9.17 2.50
N SER A 23 2.63 -9.12 1.53
CA SER A 23 3.31 -7.89 1.13
C SER A 23 2.59 -7.22 -0.04
N THR A 24 2.93 -5.96 -0.30
CA THR A 24 2.50 -5.24 -1.51
C THR A 24 2.97 -5.91 -2.81
N ALA A 25 4.05 -6.72 -2.76
CA ALA A 25 4.50 -7.50 -3.91
C ALA A 25 3.56 -8.67 -4.24
N ASP A 26 2.83 -9.18 -3.25
CA ASP A 26 1.84 -10.25 -3.44
C ASP A 26 0.51 -9.72 -4.00
N LEU A 27 0.28 -8.40 -3.94
CA LEU A 27 -0.97 -7.72 -4.27
C LEU A 27 -0.85 -6.85 -5.53
N SER A 28 -0.06 -7.32 -6.50
CA SER A 28 0.57 -6.58 -7.63
C SER A 28 -0.27 -5.61 -8.49
N ASP A 29 -1.57 -5.47 -8.27
CA ASP A 29 -2.49 -4.65 -9.08
C ASP A 29 -2.86 -3.31 -8.41
N PHE A 30 -1.84 -2.51 -8.07
CA PHE A 30 -2.04 -1.17 -7.50
C PHE A 30 -0.95 -0.17 -7.92
N ASP A 31 -1.35 1.02 -8.39
CA ASP A 31 -0.42 2.12 -8.70
C ASP A 31 0.02 2.88 -7.44
N PHE A 32 1.02 2.32 -6.76
CA PHE A 32 1.58 2.91 -5.54
C PHE A 32 2.26 4.26 -5.78
N TYR A 33 2.89 4.44 -6.94
CA TYR A 33 3.61 5.67 -7.24
C TYR A 33 2.63 6.82 -7.50
N GLY A 34 1.55 6.57 -8.25
CA GLY A 34 0.47 7.52 -8.44
C GLY A 34 -0.21 7.91 -7.12
N ALA A 35 -0.47 6.95 -6.23
CA ALA A 35 -1.01 7.23 -4.90
C ALA A 35 -0.08 8.14 -4.06
N TYR A 36 1.23 7.87 -4.10
CA TYR A 36 2.23 8.70 -3.41
C TYR A 36 2.32 10.13 -3.99
N GLU A 37 2.26 10.28 -5.31
CA GLU A 37 2.29 11.60 -5.97
C GLU A 37 1.03 12.42 -5.68
N CYS A 38 -0.13 11.76 -5.63
CA CYS A 38 -1.40 12.36 -5.21
C CYS A 38 -1.48 12.67 -3.70
N GLY A 39 -0.45 12.32 -2.92
CA GLY A 39 -0.40 12.63 -1.49
C GLY A 39 -1.21 11.69 -0.60
N ALA A 40 -1.54 10.49 -1.08
CA ALA A 40 -2.20 9.48 -0.26
C ALA A 40 -1.33 9.10 0.95
N SER A 41 -1.98 8.84 2.08
CA SER A 41 -1.29 8.32 3.26
C SER A 41 -1.00 6.82 3.10
N PRO A 42 0.10 6.29 3.67
CA PRO A 42 0.40 4.86 3.60
C PRO A 42 -0.74 3.97 4.09
N ASN A 43 -1.40 4.36 5.19
CA ASN A 43 -2.49 3.58 5.79
C ASN A 43 -3.74 3.54 4.90
N ALA A 44 -4.07 4.66 4.25
CA ALA A 44 -5.18 4.73 3.32
C ALA A 44 -4.92 3.86 2.08
N THR A 45 -3.70 3.92 1.54
CA THR A 45 -3.29 3.06 0.43
C THR A 45 -3.31 1.59 0.82
N ALA A 46 -2.71 1.20 1.95
CA ALA A 46 -2.73 -0.18 2.42
C ALA A 46 -4.17 -0.70 2.54
N SER A 47 -5.08 0.10 3.10
CA SER A 47 -6.49 -0.29 3.24
C SER A 47 -7.18 -0.50 1.88
N ALA A 48 -6.88 0.34 0.88
CA ALA A 48 -7.41 0.20 -0.47
C ALA A 48 -6.88 -1.08 -1.16
N VAL A 49 -5.59 -1.35 -1.02
CA VAL A 49 -4.93 -2.53 -1.60
C VAL A 49 -5.49 -3.81 -0.97
N ILE A 50 -5.62 -3.85 0.35
CA ILE A 50 -6.17 -4.98 1.09
C ILE A 50 -7.62 -5.25 0.66
N LYS A 51 -8.42 -4.19 0.52
CA LYS A 51 -9.81 -4.31 0.07
C LYS A 51 -9.90 -4.89 -1.33
N ASN A 52 -9.08 -4.41 -2.26
CA ASN A 52 -9.03 -4.94 -3.62
C ASN A 52 -8.61 -6.42 -3.64
N ALA A 53 -7.66 -6.81 -2.78
CA ALA A 53 -7.22 -8.20 -2.67
C ALA A 53 -8.35 -9.14 -2.23
N ASP A 54 -9.19 -8.70 -1.29
CA ASP A 54 -10.34 -9.45 -0.77
C ASP A 54 -11.49 -9.55 -1.78
N GLU A 55 -11.71 -8.51 -2.60
CA GLU A 55 -12.73 -8.53 -3.67
C GLU A 55 -12.32 -9.39 -4.89
N THR A 56 -11.06 -9.80 -4.99
CA THR A 56 -10.53 -10.55 -6.14
C THR A 56 -10.57 -12.08 -5.95
N TYR A 57 -10.95 -12.58 -4.76
CA TYR A 57 -11.09 -14.02 -4.43
C TYR A 57 -12.52 -14.40 -4.05
#